data_AF-A0A257MT35-F1
#
_entry.id   AF-A0A257MT35-F1
#
_cell.length_a   1.000
_cell.length_b   1.000
_cell.length_c   1.000
_cell.angle_alpha   90.00
_cell.angle_beta   90.00
_cell.angle_gamma   90.00
#
_symmetry.space_group_name_H-M   'P 1'
#
loop_
_entity.id
_entity.type
_entity.pdbx_description
1 polymer ?
#
loop_
_entity_poly.entity_id
_entity_poly.type
_entity_poly.pdbx_seq_one_letter_code
_entity_poly.pdbx_strand_id
1 'polypeptide(L)'
;DSVLDLAASLEPYARGKKSDMMAGRILALLFFEPSTRTRMSFETAMKRLGGSVINLGPAEGSSISKGESLADTVRVVAGYSDALVIRHPKEGSTRLAPKPIPKSFPSLPQQIRIYASSSRYS
;
A
#
# COMPACT_ATOMS: atom_id res chain seq x y z
N ASP A 1 -10.46 6.86 20.16
CA ASP A 1 -10.21 7.88 19.11
C ASP A 1 -8.77 7.98 18.58
N SER A 2 -7.91 6.97 18.75
CA SER A 2 -6.49 7.05 18.35
C SER A 2 -6.20 7.26 16.85
N VAL A 3 -7.13 6.90 15.96
CA VAL A 3 -6.97 7.10 14.51
C VAL A 3 -7.13 8.57 14.11
N LEU A 4 -8.07 9.29 14.75
CA LEU A 4 -8.30 10.70 14.48
C LEU A 4 -7.17 11.55 15.07
N ASP A 5 -6.68 11.19 16.26
CA ASP A 5 -5.53 11.84 16.88
C ASP A 5 -4.25 11.69 16.04
N LEU A 6 -4.02 10.47 15.51
CA LEU A 6 -2.91 10.22 14.59
C LEU A 6 -3.08 11.04 13.30
N ALA A 7 -4.27 11.09 12.72
CA ALA A 7 -4.53 11.88 11.53
C ALA A 7 -4.24 13.37 11.76
N ALA A 8 -4.66 13.92 12.90
CA ALA A 8 -4.37 15.30 13.28
C ALA A 8 -2.85 15.54 13.40
N SER A 9 -2.11 14.61 14.01
CA SER A 9 -0.65 14.71 14.12
C SER A 9 0.08 14.68 12.77
N LEU A 10 -0.55 14.12 11.73
CA LEU A 10 0.02 14.01 10.38
C LEU A 10 -0.34 15.18 9.47
N GLU A 11 -1.26 16.07 9.89
CA GLU A 11 -1.71 17.22 9.11
C GLU A 11 -0.55 18.12 8.60
N PRO A 12 0.50 18.43 9.39
CA PRO A 12 1.60 19.26 8.90
C PRO A 12 2.29 18.66 7.67
N TYR A 13 2.40 17.33 7.59
CA TYR A 13 2.95 16.63 6.44
C TYR A 13 1.97 16.63 5.26
N ALA A 14 0.66 16.56 5.52
CA ALA A 14 -0.37 16.76 4.50
C ALA A 14 -0.35 18.19 3.91
N ARG A 15 0.17 19.17 4.64
CA ARG A 15 0.37 20.55 4.17
C ARG A 15 1.75 20.85 3.56
N GLY A 16 2.62 19.84 3.45
CA GLY A 16 3.91 19.96 2.74
C GLY A 16 5.15 19.92 3.62
N LYS A 17 5.02 19.76 4.95
CA LYS A 17 6.16 19.43 5.80
C LYS A 17 6.75 18.08 5.34
N LYS A 18 8.08 17.99 5.33
CA LYS A 18 8.80 16.74 5.06
C LYS A 18 9.27 16.09 6.36
N SER A 19 9.43 14.78 6.33
CA SER A 19 9.91 13.94 7.43
C SER A 19 10.64 12.73 6.87
N ASP A 20 11.37 12.04 7.72
CA ASP A 20 12.07 10.77 7.49
C ASP A 20 11.42 9.59 8.25
N MET A 21 10.23 9.78 8.83
CA MET A 21 9.50 8.76 9.59
C MET A 21 9.34 7.42 8.85
N MET A 22 9.25 7.45 7.51
CA MET A 22 9.12 6.27 6.65
C MET A 22 10.39 6.00 5.83
N ALA A 23 11.54 6.58 6.20
CA ALA A 23 12.81 6.33 5.54
C ALA A 23 13.13 4.82 5.50
N GLY A 24 13.54 4.34 4.33
CA GLY A 24 13.81 2.92 4.07
C GLY A 24 12.56 2.03 3.97
N ARG A 25 11.34 2.58 4.11
CA ARG A 25 10.09 1.82 3.97
C ARG A 25 9.54 1.90 2.56
N ILE A 26 8.98 0.78 2.09
CA ILE A 26 8.38 0.63 0.77
C ILE A 26 6.88 0.36 0.91
N LEU A 27 6.05 1.20 0.30
CA LEU A 27 4.61 0.96 0.14
C LEU A 27 4.35 0.42 -1.27
N ALA A 28 3.67 -0.71 -1.37
CA ALA A 28 3.19 -1.22 -2.65
C ALA A 28 1.76 -0.73 -2.94
N LEU A 29 1.54 -0.17 -4.12
CA LEU A 29 0.22 0.21 -4.62
C LEU A 29 -0.22 -0.78 -5.71
N LEU A 30 -1.31 -1.50 -5.43
CA LEU A 30 -1.91 -2.52 -6.27
C LEU A 30 -3.31 -2.08 -6.67
N PHE A 31 -3.42 -1.30 -7.75
CA PHE A 31 -4.68 -0.74 -8.24
C PHE A 31 -5.12 -1.45 -9.52
N PHE A 32 -6.04 -2.40 -9.37
CA PHE A 32 -6.64 -3.18 -10.46
C PHE A 32 -7.88 -2.51 -11.08
N GLU A 33 -8.27 -1.35 -10.55
CA GLU A 33 -9.26 -0.45 -11.15
C GLU A 33 -8.74 1.00 -11.05
N PRO A 34 -9.11 1.89 -12.00
CA PRO A 34 -8.62 3.27 -12.02
C PRO A 34 -8.97 4.05 -10.75
N SER A 35 -7.97 4.67 -10.12
CA SER A 35 -8.19 5.67 -9.07
C SER A 35 -7.00 6.61 -8.90
N THR A 36 -6.99 7.66 -9.70
CA THR A 36 -5.91 8.66 -9.75
C THR A 36 -5.77 9.40 -8.42
N ARG A 37 -6.90 9.86 -7.83
CA ARG A 37 -6.87 10.64 -6.58
C ARG A 37 -6.34 9.84 -5.40
N THR A 38 -6.78 8.60 -5.24
CA THR A 38 -6.32 7.73 -4.16
C THR A 38 -4.86 7.32 -4.35
N ARG A 39 -4.45 6.98 -5.58
CA ARG A 39 -3.03 6.65 -5.85
C ARG A 39 -2.11 7.83 -5.51
N MET A 40 -2.45 9.02 -6.02
CA MET A 40 -1.64 10.22 -5.78
C MET A 40 -1.55 10.59 -4.30
N SER A 41 -2.62 10.41 -3.52
CA SER A 41 -2.58 10.72 -2.08
C SER A 41 -1.61 9.81 -1.32
N PHE A 42 -1.64 8.50 -1.57
CA PHE A 42 -0.69 7.55 -0.95
C PHE A 42 0.74 7.78 -1.40
N GLU A 43 0.97 8.03 -2.70
CA GLU A 43 2.31 8.35 -3.20
C GLU A 43 2.87 9.62 -2.58
N THR A 44 2.05 10.67 -2.50
CA THR A 44 2.45 11.95 -1.91
C THR A 44 2.74 11.79 -0.42
N ALA A 45 1.91 11.05 0.32
CA ALA A 45 2.12 10.80 1.74
C ALA A 45 3.46 10.08 1.99
N MET A 46 3.74 8.99 1.25
CA MET A 46 5.00 8.26 1.38
C MET A 46 6.21 9.13 1.05
N LYS A 47 6.16 9.87 -0.07
CA LYS A 47 7.24 10.79 -0.46
C LYS A 47 7.51 11.87 0.58
N ARG A 48 6.45 12.43 1.20
CA ARG A 48 6.60 13.46 2.23
C ARG A 48 7.14 12.91 3.56
N LEU A 49 6.86 11.64 3.86
CA LEU A 49 7.39 10.95 5.03
C LEU A 49 8.76 10.27 4.78
N GLY A 50 9.37 10.49 3.61
CA GLY A 50 10.71 9.97 3.28
C GLY A 50 10.72 8.50 2.83
N GLY A 51 9.55 7.91 2.60
CA GLY A 51 9.40 6.54 2.12
C GLY A 51 9.36 6.42 0.60
N SER A 52 9.42 5.17 0.14
CA SER A 52 9.37 4.79 -1.27
C SER A 52 8.07 4.10 -1.64
N VAL A 53 7.71 4.15 -2.92
CA VAL A 53 6.52 3.48 -3.45
C VAL A 53 6.89 2.61 -4.64
N ILE A 54 6.36 1.39 -4.68
CA ILE A 54 6.33 0.54 -5.87
C ILE A 54 4.89 0.43 -6.36
N ASN A 55 4.68 0.63 -7.64
CA ASN A 55 3.35 0.55 -8.26
C ASN A 55 3.34 -0.65 -9.20
N LEU A 56 2.36 -1.53 -9.07
CA LEU A 56 2.05 -2.41 -10.20
C LEU A 56 1.37 -1.52 -11.25
N GLY A 57 1.94 -1.49 -12.45
CA GLY A 57 1.30 -0.84 -13.59
C GLY A 57 -0.10 -1.40 -13.89
N PRO A 58 -0.75 -0.90 -14.95
CA PRO A 58 -2.07 -1.38 -15.37
C PRO A 58 -2.10 -2.91 -15.44
N ALA A 59 -3.18 -3.52 -14.95
CA ALA A 59 -3.35 -4.97 -14.92
C ALA A 59 -3.10 -5.62 -16.30
N GLU A 60 -3.43 -4.88 -17.37
CA GLU A 60 -3.24 -5.22 -18.78
C GLU A 60 -1.76 -5.50 -19.16
N GLY A 61 -0.80 -4.87 -18.49
CA GLY A 61 0.64 -5.05 -18.73
C GLY A 61 1.38 -5.90 -17.68
N SER A 62 0.70 -6.28 -16.61
CA SER A 62 1.27 -7.08 -15.51
C SER A 62 0.97 -8.56 -15.71
N SER A 63 1.80 -9.47 -15.17
CA SER A 63 1.68 -10.93 -15.30
C SER A 63 0.30 -11.55 -14.96
N ILE A 64 -0.64 -10.77 -14.42
CA ILE A 64 -2.06 -11.10 -14.31
C ILE A 64 -2.68 -11.44 -15.68
N SER A 65 -2.24 -10.78 -16.76
CA SER A 65 -2.67 -11.09 -18.13
C SER A 65 -2.11 -12.43 -18.64
N LYS A 66 -1.09 -13.00 -17.99
CA LYS A 66 -0.50 -14.32 -18.30
C LYS A 66 -1.08 -15.47 -17.47
N GLY A 67 -2.11 -15.22 -16.65
CA GLY A 67 -2.76 -16.26 -15.85
C GLY A 67 -2.14 -16.50 -14.48
N GLU A 68 -1.21 -15.66 -14.01
CA GLU A 68 -0.83 -15.65 -12.60
C GLU A 68 -2.01 -15.23 -11.73
N SER A 69 -2.25 -15.96 -10.63
CA SER A 69 -3.35 -15.61 -9.75
C SER A 69 -3.08 -14.28 -9.05
N LEU A 70 -4.14 -13.51 -8.80
CA LEU A 70 -4.06 -12.29 -7.99
C LEU A 70 -3.37 -12.54 -6.63
N ALA A 71 -3.58 -13.71 -6.04
CA ALA A 71 -2.95 -14.09 -4.78
C ALA A 71 -1.42 -14.24 -4.92
N ASP A 72 -0.95 -14.80 -6.02
CA ASP A 72 0.50 -14.97 -6.26
C ASP A 72 1.17 -13.64 -6.56
N THR A 73 0.50 -12.77 -7.34
CA THR A 73 0.95 -11.39 -7.55
C THR A 73 1.08 -10.64 -6.22
N VAL A 74 0.04 -10.71 -5.37
CA VAL A 74 0.05 -10.05 -4.06
C VAL A 74 1.14 -10.63 -3.15
N ARG A 75 1.37 -11.94 -3.17
CA ARG A 75 2.46 -12.60 -2.40
C ARG A 75 3.84 -12.12 -2.81
N VAL A 76 4.12 -12.10 -4.11
CA VAL A 76 5.41 -11.66 -4.65
C VAL A 76 5.67 -10.21 -4.26
N VAL A 77 4.69 -9.33 -4.46
CA VAL A 77 4.82 -7.90 -4.15
C VAL A 77 4.95 -7.64 -2.66
N ALA A 78 4.24 -8.40 -1.82
CA ALA A 78 4.37 -8.35 -0.37
C ALA A 78 5.80 -8.67 0.10
N GLY A 79 6.53 -9.52 -0.63
CA GLY A 79 7.95 -9.79 -0.37
C GLY A 79 8.83 -8.54 -0.52
N TYR A 80 8.49 -7.66 -1.47
CA TYR A 80 9.27 -6.45 -1.76
C TYR A 80 8.87 -5.22 -0.93
N SER A 81 7.68 -5.19 -0.33
CA SER A 81 7.17 -4.00 0.38
C SER A 81 6.92 -4.21 1.88
N ASP A 82 6.96 -3.14 2.67
CA ASP A 82 6.61 -3.17 4.10
C ASP A 82 5.09 -3.08 4.32
N ALA A 83 4.38 -2.46 3.38
CA ALA A 83 2.93 -2.30 3.40
C ALA A 83 2.33 -2.40 1.99
N LEU A 84 1.02 -2.67 1.92
CA LEU A 84 0.28 -2.82 0.67
C LEU A 84 -1.02 -2.02 0.71
N VAL A 85 -1.32 -1.32 -0.38
CA VAL A 85 -2.66 -0.78 -0.68
C VAL A 85 -3.22 -1.57 -1.84
N ILE A 86 -4.36 -2.24 -1.63
CA ILE A 86 -5.02 -3.02 -2.68
C ILE A 86 -6.36 -2.36 -3.00
N ARG A 87 -6.56 -2.08 -4.29
CA ARG A 87 -7.84 -1.65 -4.85
C ARG A 87 -8.22 -2.57 -5.99
N HIS A 88 -9.36 -3.25 -5.85
CA HIS A 88 -9.79 -4.28 -6.78
C HIS A 88 -11.33 -4.27 -6.90
N PRO A 89 -11.91 -4.46 -8.10
CA PRO A 89 -13.36 -4.35 -8.32
C PRO A 89 -14.18 -5.44 -7.60
N LYS A 90 -13.61 -6.63 -7.39
CA LYS A 90 -14.23 -7.69 -6.59
C LYS A 90 -13.96 -7.50 -5.09
N GLU A 91 -15.02 -7.52 -4.30
CA GLU A 91 -14.93 -7.53 -2.84
C GLU A 91 -14.22 -8.76 -2.30
N GLY A 92 -13.53 -8.60 -1.16
CA GLY A 92 -12.81 -9.69 -0.51
C GLY A 92 -11.44 -10.01 -1.11
N SER A 93 -10.98 -9.26 -2.12
CA SER A 93 -9.62 -9.32 -2.67
C SER A 93 -8.52 -9.11 -1.64
N THR A 94 -8.81 -8.41 -0.55
CA THR A 94 -7.90 -8.17 0.58
C THR A 94 -7.61 -9.43 1.40
N ARG A 95 -8.50 -10.43 1.34
CA ARG A 95 -8.27 -11.75 1.96
C ARG A 95 -7.18 -12.56 1.24
N LEU A 96 -6.83 -12.15 0.02
CA LEU A 96 -5.75 -12.77 -0.76
C LEU A 96 -4.37 -12.32 -0.30
N ALA A 97 -4.29 -11.26 0.51
CA ALA A 97 -3.04 -10.83 1.09
C ALA A 97 -2.51 -11.93 2.02
N PRO A 98 -1.24 -12.34 1.86
CA PRO A 98 -0.67 -13.36 2.72
C PRO A 98 -0.66 -12.86 4.18
N LYS A 99 -0.76 -13.81 5.12
CA LYS A 99 -0.39 -13.55 6.52
C LYS A 99 1.00 -12.88 6.54
N PRO A 100 1.29 -11.99 7.51
CA PRO A 100 2.58 -11.31 7.60
C PRO A 100 3.71 -12.32 7.42
N ILE A 101 4.42 -12.21 6.29
CA ILE A 101 5.58 -13.07 6.03
C ILE A 101 6.71 -12.45 6.85
N PRO A 102 7.34 -13.18 7.80
CA PRO A 102 8.47 -12.65 8.53
C PRO A 102 9.57 -12.34 7.52
N LYS A 103 9.88 -11.05 7.31
CA LYS A 103 11.08 -10.66 6.60
C LYS A 103 12.26 -11.01 7.50
N SER A 104 13.30 -11.63 6.97
CA SER A 104 14.49 -12.06 7.71
C SER A 104 15.38 -10.92 8.25
N PHE A 105 14.85 -9.71 8.45
CA PHE A 105 15.55 -8.57 9.03
C PHE A 105 15.16 -8.39 10.51
N PRO A 106 16.06 -8.70 11.47
CA PRO A 106 15.77 -8.62 12.89
C PRO A 106 15.95 -7.17 13.36
N SER A 107 14.85 -6.49 13.74
CA SER A 107 14.82 -5.44 14.79
C SER A 107 13.58 -4.53 14.80
N LEU A 108 12.63 -4.65 13.87
CA LEU A 108 11.46 -3.75 13.86
C LEU A 108 10.15 -4.53 13.87
N PRO A 109 9.10 -4.05 14.59
CA PRO A 109 7.82 -4.73 14.67
C PRO A 109 7.25 -4.89 13.24
N GLN A 110 7.30 -6.11 12.73
CA GLN A 110 6.87 -6.44 11.39
C GLN A 110 5.36 -6.60 11.37
N GLN A 111 4.66 -5.52 11.02
CA GLN A 111 3.24 -5.59 10.75
C GLN A 111 2.98 -5.13 9.33
N ILE A 112 2.85 -6.09 8.40
CA ILE A 112 2.27 -5.83 7.10
C ILE A 112 0.86 -5.27 7.36
N ARG A 113 0.67 -3.96 7.16
CA ARG A 113 -0.65 -3.35 7.17
C ARG A 113 -1.20 -3.31 5.75
N ILE A 114 -2.26 -4.08 5.54
CA ILE A 114 -3.04 -4.09 4.30
C ILE A 114 -4.10 -3.01 4.45
N TYR A 115 -4.00 -1.96 3.63
CA TYR A 115 -5.04 -0.94 3.56
C TYR A 115 -5.93 -1.21 2.36
N ALA A 116 -7.19 -1.51 2.64
CA ALA A 116 -8.23 -1.71 1.65
C ALA A 116 -9.02 -0.42 1.47
N SER A 117 -9.05 0.12 0.25
CA SER A 117 -10.02 1.16 -0.11
C SER A 117 -11.06 0.52 -1.02
N SER A 118 -12.25 0.23 -0.46
CA SER A 118 -13.43 -0.16 -1.23
C SER A 118 -14.13 1.10 -1.74
N SER A 119 -14.55 1.11 -3.00
CA SER A 119 -15.24 2.23 -3.65
C SER A 119 -16.70 2.41 -3.20
N ARG A 120 -17.17 1.72 -2.15
CA ARG A 120 -18.53 1.86 -1.63
C ARG A 120 -18.55 2.74 -0.38
N TYR A 121 -18.28 4.03 -0.56
CA TYR A 121 -18.82 5.10 0.29
C TYR A 121 -18.88 6.35 -0.59
N SER A 122 -20.07 6.58 -1.16
CA SER A 122 -20.57 7.85 -1.66
C SER A 122 -21.88 8.12 -0.95
#